data_AF-A0A2E6RIS8-F1
#
_entry.id   AF-A0A2E6RIS8-F1
#
_cell.length_a   1.000
_cell.length_b   1.000
_cell.length_c   1.000
_cell.angle_alpha   90.00
_cell.angle_beta   90.00
_cell.angle_gamma   90.00
#
_symmetry.space_group_name_H-M   'P 1'
#
loop_
_entity.id
_entity.type
_entity.pdbx_description
1 polymer ?
#
loop_
_entity_poly.entity_id
_entity_poly.type
_entity_poly.pdbx_seq_one_letter_code
_entity_poly.pdbx_strand_id
1 'polypeptide(L)' 'MANTNLLPKIGSKIKININKVKDRLPTKLSDQISLNPKGIVTGYKMTDGRSIGLVVKFQSGEENWFFPEETERG' A
#
# COMPACT_ATOMS: atom_id res chain seq x y z
N MET A 1 -1.07 -21.54 15.30
CA MET A 1 -0.22 -20.36 15.57
C MET A 1 -0.76 -19.24 14.72
N ALA A 2 -1.40 -18.22 15.31
CA ALA A 2 -1.90 -17.09 14.53
C ALA A 2 -0.69 -16.32 14.01
N ASN A 3 -0.44 -16.40 12.70
CA ASN A 3 0.49 -15.51 12.02
C ASN A 3 -0.10 -14.10 12.12
N THR A 4 0.25 -13.40 13.18
CA THR A 4 -0.08 -11.99 13.39
C THR A 4 0.59 -11.22 12.26
N ASN A 5 -0.13 -11.02 11.16
CA ASN A 5 0.34 -10.23 10.05
C ASN A 5 0.34 -8.78 10.54
N LEU A 6 1.46 -8.37 11.14
CA LEU A 6 1.60 -7.10 11.82
C LEU A 6 1.44 -5.97 10.80
N LEU A 7 0.35 -5.23 10.91
CA LEU A 7 0.11 -4.03 10.11
C LEU A 7 1.33 -3.10 10.23
N PRO A 8 1.88 -2.60 9.11
CA PRO A 8 2.93 -1.61 9.13
C PRO A 8 2.46 -0.38 9.92
N LYS A 9 3.32 0.17 10.78
CA LYS A 9 3.00 1.34 11.60
C LYS A 9 2.84 2.56 10.69
N ILE A 10 1.97 3.49 11.09
CA ILE A 10 1.92 4.83 10.47
C ILE A 10 3.31 5.48 10.57
N GLY A 11 3.79 6.03 9.47
CA GLY A 11 5.14 6.57 9.29
C GLY A 11 6.17 5.54 8.82
N SER A 12 5.82 4.25 8.74
CA SER A 12 6.71 3.24 8.15
C SER A 12 6.77 3.38 6.64
N LYS A 13 7.98 3.17 6.09
CA LYS A 13 8.18 2.99 4.66
C LYS A 13 7.81 1.57 4.29
N ILE A 14 7.03 1.44 3.23
CA ILE A 14 6.63 0.16 2.68
C ILE A 14 6.87 0.15 1.17
N LYS A 15 6.99 -1.04 0.61
CA LYS A 15 7.10 -1.25 -0.82
C LYS A 15 5.80 -1.83 -1.37
N ILE A 16 5.23 -1.21 -2.39
CA ILE A 16 4.01 -1.68 -3.04
C ILE A 16 4.40 -2.63 -4.17
N ASN A 17 3.76 -3.80 -4.24
CA ASN A 17 3.98 -4.75 -5.32
C ASN A 17 3.07 -4.42 -6.52
N ILE A 18 3.65 -3.75 -7.52
CA ILE A 18 2.92 -3.29 -8.71
C ILE A 18 2.17 -4.41 -9.44
N ASN A 19 2.68 -5.64 -9.45
CA ASN A 19 2.04 -6.76 -10.15
C ASN A 19 0.66 -7.13 -9.58
N LYS A 20 0.42 -6.86 -8.29
CA LYS A 20 -0.86 -7.15 -7.62
C LYS A 20 -1.86 -6.00 -7.74
N VAL A 21 -1.37 -4.76 -7.83
CA VAL A 21 -2.21 -3.56 -7.76
C VAL A 21 -2.47 -2.94 -9.14
N LYS A 22 -1.64 -3.19 -10.15
CA LYS A 22 -1.75 -2.55 -11.48
C LYS A 22 -3.11 -2.72 -12.15
N ASP A 23 -3.82 -3.81 -11.87
CA ASP A 23 -5.13 -4.10 -12.45
C ASP A 23 -6.23 -3.17 -11.90
N ARG A 24 -6.07 -2.74 -10.64
CA ARG A 24 -7.03 -1.87 -9.92
C ARG A 24 -6.68 -0.39 -10.06
N LEU A 25 -5.47 -0.08 -10.53
CA LEU A 25 -4.92 1.27 -10.54
C LEU A 25 -4.96 1.88 -11.95
N PRO A 26 -5.16 3.20 -12.05
CA PRO A 26 -4.99 3.88 -13.32
C PRO A 26 -3.53 3.83 -13.78
N THR A 27 -3.33 3.77 -15.11
CA THR A 27 -2.01 3.60 -15.74
C THR A 27 -0.96 4.60 -15.24
N LYS A 28 -1.36 5.84 -14.95
CA LYS A 28 -0.48 6.88 -14.38
C LYS A 28 0.09 6.48 -13.02
N LEU A 29 -0.77 6.03 -12.11
CA LEU A 29 -0.36 5.67 -10.75
C LEU A 29 0.46 4.38 -10.76
N SER A 30 0.11 3.42 -11.62
CA SER A 30 0.88 2.19 -11.78
C SER A 30 2.29 2.44 -12.33
N ASP A 31 2.44 3.38 -13.27
CA ASP A 31 3.75 3.76 -13.82
C ASP A 31 4.61 4.45 -12.76
N GLN A 32 4.02 5.36 -11.96
CA GLN A 32 4.72 5.97 -10.83
C GLN A 32 5.18 4.95 -9.78
N ILE A 33 4.33 3.99 -9.43
CA ILE A 33 4.71 2.91 -8.50
C ILE A 33 5.77 2.00 -9.13
N SER A 34 5.75 1.78 -10.44
CA SER A 34 6.78 1.02 -11.14
C SER A 34 8.14 1.72 -11.07
N LEU A 35 8.17 3.05 -11.20
CA LEU A 35 9.38 3.86 -11.07
C LEU A 35 9.86 3.97 -9.62
N ASN A 36 8.94 4.21 -8.68
CA ASN A 36 9.23 4.32 -7.26
C ASN A 36 8.17 3.60 -6.41
N PRO A 37 8.36 2.31 -6.12
CA PRO A 37 7.38 1.51 -5.39
C PRO A 37 7.38 1.79 -3.88
N LYS A 38 8.11 2.81 -3.41
CA LYS A 38 8.23 3.14 -1.99
C LYS A 38 7.21 4.20 -1.61
N GLY A 39 6.44 3.93 -0.57
CA GLY A 39 5.49 4.87 0.01
C GLY A 39 5.56 4.87 1.54
N ILE A 40 4.96 5.89 2.15
CA ILE A 40 4.87 6.03 3.60
C ILE A 40 3.43 5.79 4.01
N VAL A 41 3.22 4.91 4.99
CA VAL A 41 1.87 4.68 5.54
C VAL A 41 1.43 5.92 6.32
N THR A 42 0.38 6.59 5.86
CA THR A 42 -0.19 7.77 6.53
C THR A 42 -1.42 7.43 7.38
N GLY A 43 -2.06 6.29 7.13
CA GLY A 43 -3.23 5.88 7.89
C GLY A 43 -3.73 4.49 7.52
N TYR A 44 -4.93 4.17 8.01
CA TYR A 44 -5.62 2.92 7.72
C TYR A 44 -7.04 3.21 7.25
N LYS A 45 -7.53 2.41 6.32
CA LYS A 45 -8.88 2.49 5.77
C LYS A 45 -9.59 1.15 5.98
N MET A 46 -10.78 1.18 6.56
CA MET A 46 -11.62 -0.02 6.65
C MET A 46 -12.27 -0.28 5.29
N THR A 47 -12.13 -1.49 4.77
CA THR A 47 -12.88 -1.99 3.60
C THR A 47 -13.98 -2.96 4.06
N ASP A 48 -14.97 -3.23 3.19
CA ASP A 48 -16.28 -3.91 3.40
C ASP A 48 -16.35 -5.20 4.26
N GLY A 49 -15.80 -5.18 5.48
CA GLY A 49 -16.20 -6.05 6.58
C GLY A 49 -15.08 -6.85 7.27
N ARG A 50 -13.91 -7.08 6.64
CA ARG A 50 -12.83 -7.90 7.26
C ARG A 50 -11.40 -7.48 6.93
N SER A 51 -11.22 -6.56 6.01
CA SER A 51 -9.90 -6.18 5.52
C SER A 51 -9.58 -4.73 5.86
N ILE A 52 -8.35 -4.50 6.28
CA ILE A 52 -7.80 -3.17 6.55
C ILE A 52 -6.91 -2.82 5.35
N GLY A 53 -7.23 -1.72 4.68
CA GLY A 53 -6.33 -1.07 3.73
C GLY A 53 -5.34 -0.18 4.46
N LEU A 54 -4.10 -0.16 4.00
CA LEU A 54 -3.07 0.79 4.39
C LEU A 54 -3.19 2.01 3.47
N VAL A 55 -3.38 3.20 4.04
CA VAL A 55 -3.30 4.45 3.27
C VAL A 55 -1.84 4.82 3.15
N VAL A 56 -1.38 4.97 1.91
CA VAL A 56 0.03 5.15 1.58
C VAL A 56 0.17 6.43 0.76
N LYS A 57 1.08 7.29 1.21
CA LYS A 57 1.47 8.51 0.53
C LYS A 57 2.77 8.30 -0.22
N PHE A 58 2.74 8.62 -1.51
CA PHE A 58 3.89 8.61 -2.38
C PHE A 58 4.58 9.98 -2.38
N GLN A 59 5.85 10.01 -2.78
CA GLN A 59 6.63 11.25 -2.88
C GLN A 59 6.04 12.24 -3.91
N SER A 60 5.26 11.75 -4.87
CA SER A 60 4.52 12.57 -5.83
C SER A 60 3.41 13.42 -5.19
N GLY A 61 3.07 13.15 -3.93
CA GLY A 61 1.94 13.77 -3.24
C GLY A 61 0.64 12.98 -3.42
N GLU A 62 0.62 11.96 -4.29
CA GLU A 62 -0.52 11.07 -4.44
C GLU A 62 -0.69 10.17 -3.22
N GLU A 63 -1.93 10.01 -2.77
CA GLU A 63 -2.31 9.09 -1.70
C GLU A 63 -3.25 8.04 -2.25
N ASN A 64 -2.93 6.78 -2.00
CA ASN A 64 -3.81 5.68 -2.34
C ASN A 64 -3.77 4.59 -1.27
N TRP A 65 -4.77 3.72 -1.26
CA TRP A 65 -4.89 2.66 -0.28
C TRP A 65 -4.60 1.29 -0.90
N PHE A 66 -3.89 0.45 -0.15
CA PHE A 66 -3.44 -0.88 -0.59
C PHE A 66 -3.68 -1.91 0.50
N PHE A 67 -3.85 -3.18 0.14
CA PHE A 67 -3.94 -4.21 1.15
C PHE A 67 -2.55 -4.57 1.71
N PRO A 68 -2.43 -4.89 3.01
CA PRO A 68 -1.18 -5.31 3.63
C PRO A 68 -0.51 -6.48 2.90
N GLU A 69 -1.30 -7.40 2.32
CA GLU A 69 -0.83 -8.56 1.55
C GLU A 69 -0.24 -8.21 0.16
N GLU A 70 -0.50 -6.99 -0.31
CA GLU A 70 0.05 -6.44 -1.56
C GLU A 70 1.29 -5.59 -1.33
N THR A 71 1.62 -5.35 -0.06
CA THR A 71 2.72 -4.51 0.37
C THR A 71 3.75 -5.36 1.11
N GLU A 72 5.01 -5.02 0.92
CA GLU A 72 6.13 -5.65 1.60
C GLU A 72 6.81 -4.62 2.51
N ARG A 73 7.32 -5.08 3.66
CA ARG A 73 8.19 -4.24 4.49
C ARG A 73 9.51 -4.05 3.74
N GLY A 74 9.84 -2.79 3.43
CA GLY A 74 11.03 -2.40 2.66
C GLY A 74 12.09 -1.73 3.49
#